data_AF-A0A9P1ELD9-F1
#
_entry.id   AF-A0A9P1ELD9-F1
#
_cell.length_a   1.000
_cell.length_b   1.000
_cell.length_c   1.000
_cell.angle_alpha   90.00
_cell.angle_beta   90.00
_cell.angle_gamma   90.00
#
_symmetry.space_group_name_H-M   'P 1'
#
loop_
_entity.id
_entity.type
_entity.pdbx_description
1 polymer ?
#
loop_
_entity_poly.entity_id
_entity_poly.type
_entity_poly.pdbx_seq_one_letter_code
_entity_poly.pdbx_strand_id
1 'polypeptide(L)'
;MVEMWGFCLVGHFTGNFPGLKAVHDLKATWGVRCFVRSHNKGWVIFKFTNEEDRLKVLHDGPYNVFGKLLMLKELLDDFSFEDEEFLKVPIWVKFPKLPMK
;
A
#
# COMPACT_ATOMS: atom_id res chain seq x y z
N MET A 1 13.50 -13.71 -15.17
CA MET A 1 12.67 -12.54 -15.48
C MET A 1 13.09 -11.44 -14.53
N VAL A 2 13.44 -10.27 -15.07
CA VAL A 2 14.04 -9.19 -14.28
C VAL A 2 12.92 -8.55 -13.46
N GLU A 3 12.98 -8.70 -12.13
CA GLU A 3 12.14 -7.95 -11.18
C GLU A 3 12.40 -6.45 -11.37
N MET A 4 11.71 -5.80 -12.30
CA MET A 4 12.00 -4.38 -12.60
C MET A 4 11.58 -3.46 -11.44
N TRP A 5 10.70 -3.94 -10.57
CA TRP A 5 10.13 -3.15 -9.47
C TRP A 5 10.71 -3.47 -8.09
N GLY A 6 11.37 -4.62 -7.89
CA GLY A 6 11.95 -5.03 -6.61
C GLY A 6 10.92 -5.00 -5.46
N PHE A 7 11.36 -4.69 -4.24
CA PHE A 7 10.49 -4.64 -3.05
C PHE A 7 9.61 -3.39 -3.02
N CYS A 8 8.62 -3.29 -3.91
CA CYS A 8 7.71 -2.14 -3.99
C CYS A 8 6.28 -2.49 -3.54
N LEU A 9 5.65 -1.53 -2.87
CA LEU A 9 4.21 -1.49 -2.68
C LEU A 9 3.62 -0.31 -3.43
N VAL A 10 2.44 -0.49 -3.98
CA VAL A 10 1.61 0.58 -4.53
C VAL A 10 0.43 0.84 -3.61
N GLY A 11 0.17 2.12 -3.40
CA GLY A 11 -0.80 2.64 -2.46
C GLY A 11 -1.80 3.58 -3.12
N HIS A 12 -3.07 3.44 -2.75
CA HIS A 12 -4.15 4.35 -3.13
C HIS A 12 -4.97 4.76 -1.90
N PHE A 13 -5.27 6.05 -1.78
CA PHE A 13 -6.10 6.55 -0.70
C PHE A 13 -7.58 6.53 -1.08
N THR A 14 -8.46 6.21 -0.12
CA THR A 14 -9.90 6.39 -0.33
C THR A 14 -10.24 7.88 -0.45
N GLY A 15 -10.94 8.26 -1.52
CA GLY A 15 -11.29 9.65 -1.80
C GLY A 15 -10.10 10.47 -2.28
N ASN A 16 -10.09 11.77 -1.97
CA ASN A 16 -9.03 12.67 -2.45
C ASN A 16 -7.67 12.34 -1.84
N PHE A 17 -6.58 12.49 -2.60
CA PHE A 17 -5.22 12.34 -2.07
C PHE A 17 -4.97 13.28 -0.87
N PRO A 18 -4.43 12.80 0.27
CA PRO A 18 -4.24 13.62 1.49
C PRO A 18 -3.04 14.57 1.42
N GLY A 19 -2.21 14.47 0.37
CA GLY A 19 -1.01 15.29 0.19
C GLY A 19 0.27 14.60 0.68
N LEU A 20 1.42 15.03 0.14
CA LEU A 20 2.72 14.39 0.39
C LEU A 20 3.15 14.42 1.85
N LYS A 21 2.85 15.50 2.58
CA LYS A 21 3.16 15.61 4.01
C LYS A 21 2.52 14.47 4.81
N ALA A 22 1.24 14.21 4.55
CA ALA A 22 0.50 13.16 5.21
C ALA A 22 1.08 11.76 4.93
N VAL A 23 1.58 11.54 3.71
CA VAL A 23 2.28 10.30 3.31
C VAL A 23 3.62 10.17 4.02
N HIS A 24 4.39 11.26 4.15
CA HIS A 24 5.66 11.25 4.88
C HIS A 24 5.48 11.02 6.37
N ASP A 25 4.46 11.63 6.98
CA ASP A 25 4.11 11.43 8.38
C ASP A 25 3.68 9.97 8.63
N LEU A 26 2.86 9.38 7.74
CA LEU A 26 2.51 7.96 7.81
C LEU A 26 3.74 7.06 7.68
N LYS A 27 4.59 7.30 6.68
CA LYS A 27 5.84 6.55 6.48
C LYS A 27 6.69 6.52 7.76
N ALA A 28 6.77 7.63 8.48
CA ALA A 28 7.56 7.74 9.70
C ALA A 28 7.07 6.80 10.81
N THR A 29 5.78 6.40 10.82
CA THR A 29 5.23 5.48 11.82
C THR A 29 5.62 4.02 11.60
N TRP A 30 6.02 3.64 10.38
CA TRP A 30 6.36 2.25 10.06
C TRP A 30 7.68 1.79 10.67
N GLY A 31 8.56 2.72 11.05
CA GLY A 31 9.86 2.40 11.64
C GLY A 31 10.81 1.66 10.69
N VAL A 32 10.52 1.64 9.39
CA VAL A 32 11.33 0.98 8.34
C VAL A 32 11.81 1.99 7.31
N ARG A 33 12.92 1.66 6.62
CA ARG A 33 13.45 2.51 5.54
C ARG A 33 12.77 2.16 4.22
N CYS A 34 12.01 3.11 3.68
CA CYS A 34 11.50 3.05 2.32
C CYS A 34 11.59 4.42 1.62
N PHE A 35 11.53 4.43 0.30
CA PHE A 35 11.45 5.62 -0.55
C PHE A 35 10.03 5.81 -1.05
N VAL A 36 9.59 7.07 -1.15
CA VAL A 36 8.23 7.41 -1.57
C VAL A 36 8.29 8.09 -2.94
N ARG A 37 7.45 7.67 -3.87
CA ARG A 37 7.20 8.35 -5.15
C ARG A 37 5.70 8.53 -5.33
N SER A 38 5.24 9.77 -5.51
CA SER A 38 3.85 10.04 -5.87
C SER A 38 3.66 10.02 -7.38
N HIS A 39 2.53 9.51 -7.82
CA HIS A 39 2.06 9.60 -9.19
C HIS A 39 0.98 10.68 -9.32
N ASN A 40 0.83 11.27 -10.51
CA ASN A 40 -0.11 12.37 -10.77
C ASN A 40 -1.59 11.98 -10.58
N LYS A 41 -1.93 10.69 -10.67
CA LYS A 41 -3.28 10.15 -10.45
C LYS A 41 -3.58 9.81 -8.97
N GLY A 42 -2.83 10.33 -8.01
CA GLY A 42 -3.07 10.11 -6.58
C GLY A 42 -2.52 8.79 -6.01
N TRP A 43 -1.81 8.02 -6.83
CA TRP A 43 -1.08 6.83 -6.39
C TRP A 43 0.21 7.20 -5.67
N VAL A 44 0.64 6.30 -4.78
CA VAL A 44 1.93 6.39 -4.10
C VAL A 44 2.63 5.05 -4.22
N ILE A 45 3.89 5.08 -4.62
CA ILE A 45 4.77 3.91 -4.64
C ILE A 45 5.73 4.02 -3.46
N PHE A 46 5.83 2.95 -2.68
CA PHE A 46 6.76 2.78 -1.58
C PHE A 46 7.80 1.73 -1.97
N LYS A 47 9.07 2.14 -2.11
CA LYS A 47 10.18 1.22 -2.42
C LYS A 47 10.96 0.89 -1.16
N PHE A 48 10.98 -0.37 -0.78
CA PHE A 48 11.67 -0.90 0.40
C PHE A 48 13.08 -1.38 0.04
N THR A 49 13.90 -1.56 1.08
CA THR A 49 15.28 -2.06 0.91
C THR A 49 15.37 -3.58 0.95
N ASN A 50 14.39 -4.24 1.58
CA ASN A 50 14.30 -5.68 1.73
C ASN A 50 12.82 -6.11 1.76
N GLU A 51 12.58 -7.40 1.57
CA GLU A 51 11.24 -7.99 1.56
C GLU A 51 10.57 -8.01 2.94
N GLU A 52 11.34 -8.20 4.01
CA GLU A 52 10.82 -8.25 5.38
C GLU A 52 10.10 -6.94 5.76
N ASP A 53 10.73 -5.79 5.49
CA ASP A 53 10.13 -4.46 5.69
C ASP A 53 8.90 -4.24 4.80
N ARG A 54 8.93 -4.74 3.55
CA ARG A 54 7.78 -4.67 2.62
C ARG A 54 6.59 -5.42 3.19
N LEU A 55 6.79 -6.68 3.57
CA LEU A 55 5.74 -7.56 4.10
C LEU A 55 5.22 -7.07 5.44
N LYS A 56 6.09 -6.58 6.32
CA LYS A 56 5.70 -5.96 7.59
C LYS A 56 4.71 -4.82 7.35
N VAL A 57 5.04 -3.88 6.48
CA VAL A 57 4.14 -2.75 6.17
C VAL A 57 2.87 -3.21 5.45
N LEU A 58 2.95 -4.21 4.57
CA LEU A 58 1.76 -4.72 3.90
C LEU A 58 0.77 -5.39 4.89
N HIS A 59 1.28 -6.08 5.90
CA HIS A 59 0.47 -6.85 6.86
C HIS A 59 0.06 -6.07 8.12
N ASP A 60 0.81 -5.05 8.53
CA ASP A 60 0.48 -4.20 9.70
C ASP A 60 -0.65 -3.20 9.40
N GLY A 61 -1.08 -3.10 8.15
CA GLY A 61 -2.26 -2.32 7.76
C GLY A 61 -3.56 -2.83 8.39
N PRO A 62 -4.68 -2.09 8.26
CA PRO A 62 -4.85 -0.93 7.39
C PRO A 62 -4.33 0.39 7.98
N TYR A 63 -3.92 1.32 7.11
CA TYR A 63 -3.45 2.64 7.52
C TYR A 63 -4.49 3.72 7.27
N ASN A 64 -4.77 4.54 8.29
CA ASN A 64 -5.67 5.69 8.18
C ASN A 64 -4.90 6.99 8.33
N VAL A 65 -5.14 7.94 7.41
CA VAL A 65 -4.56 9.27 7.44
C VAL A 65 -5.67 10.29 7.22
N PHE A 66 -5.95 11.11 8.22
CA PHE A 66 -7.02 12.12 8.20
C PHE A 66 -8.40 11.55 7.77
N GLY A 67 -8.76 10.36 8.25
CA GLY A 67 -10.02 9.71 7.90
C GLY A 67 -10.00 8.96 6.56
N LYS A 68 -8.87 8.98 5.83
CA LYS A 68 -8.71 8.30 4.54
C LYS A 68 -7.89 7.03 4.70
N LEU A 69 -8.42 5.93 4.20
CA LEU A 69 -7.75 4.64 4.22
C LEU A 69 -6.70 4.57 3.11
N LEU A 70 -5.49 4.13 3.41
CA LEU A 70 -4.50 3.74 2.41
C LEU A 70 -4.63 2.24 2.15
N MET A 71 -5.00 1.89 0.92
CA MET A 71 -4.97 0.51 0.43
C MET A 71 -3.59 0.25 -0.15
N LEU A 72 -2.90 -0.78 0.33
CA LEU A 72 -1.59 -1.20 -0.18
C LEU A 72 -1.69 -2.54 -0.89
N LYS A 73 -0.92 -2.69 -1.97
CA LYS A 73 -0.71 -3.95 -2.70
C LYS A 73 0.75 -4.07 -3.12
N GLU A 74 1.20 -5.29 -3.36
CA GLU A 74 2.48 -5.53 -4.03
C GLU A 74 2.42 -4.98 -5.45
N LEU A 75 3.48 -4.28 -5.87
CA LEU A 75 3.57 -3.78 -7.23
C LEU A 75 4.07 -4.91 -8.13
N LEU A 76 3.16 -5.48 -8.92
CA LEU A 76 3.45 -6.54 -9.90
C LEU A 76 3.94 -5.95 -11.22
N ASP A 77 4.60 -6.77 -12.04
CA ASP A 77 5.16 -6.34 -13.33
C ASP A 77 4.08 -5.90 -14.35
N ASP A 78 2.86 -6.42 -14.22
CA ASP A 78 1.69 -6.10 -15.05
C ASP A 78 0.77 -5.02 -14.44
N PHE A 79 1.21 -4.39 -13.35
CA PHE A 79 0.45 -3.33 -12.68
C PHE A 79 0.25 -2.11 -13.60
N SER A 80 -1.00 -1.66 -13.71
CA SER A 80 -1.38 -0.45 -14.41
C SER A 80 -1.92 0.59 -13.43
N PHE A 81 -1.48 1.84 -13.55
CA PHE A 81 -2.01 2.96 -12.75
C PHE A 81 -3.41 3.39 -13.23
N GLU A 82 -4.21 2.45 -13.68
CA GLU A 82 -5.61 2.62 -14.04
C GLU A 82 -6.49 2.29 -12.83
N ASP A 83 -7.63 2.97 -12.74
CA ASP A 83 -8.46 2.92 -11.54
C ASP A 83 -8.98 1.50 -11.26
N GLU A 84 -9.06 0.64 -12.29
CA GLU A 84 -9.59 -0.72 -12.23
C GLU A 84 -8.91 -1.64 -11.21
N GLU A 85 -7.59 -1.48 -10.97
CA GLU A 85 -6.87 -2.33 -10.02
C GLU A 85 -7.29 -2.13 -8.55
N PHE A 86 -7.89 -0.98 -8.23
CA PHE A 86 -8.40 -0.65 -6.90
C PHE A 86 -9.92 -0.43 -6.85
N LEU A 87 -10.64 -0.63 -7.95
CA LEU A 87 -12.12 -0.74 -7.96
C LEU A 87 -12.61 -1.94 -7.13
N LYS A 88 -11.74 -2.92 -6.87
CA LYS A 88 -11.99 -4.03 -5.93
C LYS A 88 -11.34 -3.68 -4.59
N VAL A 89 -12.15 -3.20 -3.64
CA VAL A 89 -11.70 -2.93 -2.26
C VAL A 89 -11.40 -4.26 -1.56
N PRO A 90 -10.16 -4.49 -1.06
CA PRO A 90 -9.88 -5.65 -0.24
C PRO A 90 -10.54 -5.44 1.13
N ILE A 91 -11.60 -6.20 1.41
CA ILE A 91 -12.23 -6.21 2.73
C ILE A 91 -11.44 -7.19 3.61
N TRP A 92 -10.73 -6.67 4.60
CA TRP A 92 -10.07 -7.48 5.62
C TRP A 92 -11.12 -8.01 6.61
N VAL A 93 -11.73 -9.14 6.28
CA VAL A 93 -12.68 -9.84 7.16
C VAL A 93 -11.93 -10.81 8.08
N LYS A 94 -12.01 -10.59 9.39
CA LYS A 94 -11.61 -11.58 10.38
C LYS A 94 -12.82 -12.49 10.60
N PHE A 95 -12.69 -13.79 10.33
CA PHE A 95 -13.72 -14.78 10.66
C PHE A 95 -13.41 -15.42 12.01
N PRO A 96 -13.89 -14.88 13.15
CA PRO A 96 -13.82 -15.58 14.41
C PRO A 96 -14.67 -16.85 14.31
N LYS A 97 -14.06 -18.01 14.56
CA LYS A 97 -14.72 -19.33 14.64
C LYS A 97 -15.28 -19.87 13.32
N LEU A 98 -14.52 -19.79 12.22
CA LEU A 98 -14.90 -20.52 11.01
C LEU A 98 -14.88 -22.04 11.29
N PRO A 99 -16.00 -22.77 11.23
CA PRO A 99 -15.99 -24.21 11.39
C PRO A 99 -15.31 -24.82 10.17
N MET A 100 -14.10 -25.34 10.35
CA MET A 100 -13.44 -26.17 9.34
C MET A 100 -14.15 -27.52 9.33
N LYS A 101 -14.69 -27.91 8.18
CA LYS A 101 -15.23 -29.25 7.94
C LYS A 101 -14.18 -30.08 7.21
#